data_AF-A0A2V9SWX7-F1
#
_entry.id   AF-A0A2V9SWX7-F1
#
_cell.length_a   1.000
_cell.length_b   1.000
_cell.length_c   1.000
_cell.angle_alpha   90.00
_cell.angle_beta   90.00
_cell.angle_gamma   90.00
#
_symmetry.space_group_name_H-M   'P 1'
#
loop_
_entity.id
_entity.type
_entity.pdbx_description
1 polymer ?
#
loop_
_entity_poly.entity_id
_entity_poly.type
_entity_poly.pdbx_seq_one_letter_code
_entity_poly.pdbx_strand_id
1 'polypeptide(L)'
;MLTLRRKFSDPVFLLAVMAALGAFVVQSGELGSSDTMHRLQVAHSFWTSEPPVFPQEYPEFGLHGRGGKLQSWYGMGQSLLMLPADIVGTYIERLPVFARYNGNDPAVRSIVVSYCTNILVNVLTALIAFRFLRQLGFSPKHAIAGVLALLFCTTHLHYTQNMMENNYIMLLTLVGFSFQ
;
A
#
# COMPACT_ATOMS: atom_id res chain seq x y z
N MET A 1 -30.77 3.63 11.85
CA MET A 1 -30.25 4.98 12.21
C MET A 1 -29.41 4.99 13.50
N LEU A 2 -29.84 4.36 14.60
CA LEU A 2 -29.09 4.30 15.87
C LEU A 2 -27.68 3.69 15.76
N THR A 3 -27.50 2.66 14.93
CA THR A 3 -26.22 1.95 14.74
C THR A 3 -25.17 2.80 14.03
N LEU A 4 -25.59 3.62 13.05
CA LEU A 4 -24.69 4.55 12.36
C LEU A 4 -24.21 5.65 13.31
N ARG A 5 -25.14 6.23 14.08
CA ARG A 5 -24.84 7.30 15.04
C ARG A 5 -23.84 6.85 16.10
N ARG A 6 -23.94 5.59 16.56
CA ARG A 6 -22.98 4.99 17.49
C ARG A 6 -21.59 4.78 16.89
N LYS A 7 -21.47 4.43 15.59
CA LYS A 7 -20.17 4.32 14.91
C LYS A 7 -19.48 5.67 14.75
N PHE A 8 -20.22 6.74 14.48
CA PHE A 8 -19.66 8.11 14.42
C PHE A 8 -19.22 8.67 15.79
N SER A 9 -19.54 7.97 16.89
CA SER A 9 -19.01 8.28 18.21
C SER A 9 -17.80 7.43 18.61
N ASP A 10 -17.42 6.44 17.78
CA ASP A 10 -16.29 5.55 18.06
C ASP A 10 -14.98 6.15 17.52
N PRO A 11 -14.02 6.52 18.39
CA PRO A 11 -12.77 7.13 17.96
C PRO A 11 -11.94 6.22 17.06
N VAL A 12 -12.03 4.89 17.22
CA VAL A 12 -11.28 3.93 16.40
C VAL A 12 -11.83 3.92 14.98
N PHE A 13 -13.16 3.90 14.84
CA PHE A 13 -13.81 3.98 13.55
C PHE A 13 -13.48 5.30 12.83
N LEU A 14 -13.56 6.43 13.53
CA LEU A 14 -13.23 7.74 12.96
C LEU A 14 -11.76 7.81 12.52
N LEU A 15 -10.83 7.27 13.31
CA LEU A 15 -9.42 7.19 12.92
C LEU A 15 -9.22 6.36 11.65
N ALA A 16 -9.88 5.20 11.53
CA ALA A 16 -9.81 4.39 10.32
C ALA A 16 -10.34 5.15 9.09
N VAL A 17 -11.48 5.83 9.23
CA VAL A 17 -12.05 6.66 8.16
C VAL A 17 -11.12 7.81 7.79
N MET A 18 -10.54 8.52 8.77
CA MET A 18 -9.60 9.60 8.54
C MET A 18 -8.33 9.12 7.83
N ALA A 19 -7.78 7.97 8.22
CA ALA A 19 -6.63 7.38 7.55
C ALA A 19 -6.95 6.97 6.10
N ALA A 20 -8.12 6.36 5.87
CA ALA A 20 -8.56 5.96 4.54
C ALA A 20 -8.78 7.16 3.61
N LEU A 21 -9.51 8.18 4.08
CA LEU A 21 -9.76 9.40 3.32
C LEU A 21 -8.48 10.20 3.10
N GLY A 22 -7.62 10.29 4.12
CA GLY A 22 -6.31 10.93 4.02
C GLY A 22 -5.47 10.28 2.92
N ALA A 23 -5.31 8.95 2.95
CA ALA A 23 -4.60 8.21 1.93
C ALA A 23 -5.24 8.35 0.54
N PHE A 24 -6.58 8.33 0.45
CA PHE A 24 -7.30 8.52 -0.81
C PHE A 24 -7.07 9.91 -1.43
N VAL A 25 -7.09 10.98 -0.63
CA VAL A 25 -6.95 12.36 -1.13
C VAL A 25 -5.53 12.67 -1.56
N VAL A 26 -4.52 12.13 -0.88
CA VAL A 26 -3.11 12.47 -1.14
C VAL A 26 -2.43 11.56 -2.16
N GLN A 27 -3.07 10.44 -2.51
CA GLN A 27 -2.58 9.51 -3.53
C GLN A 27 -3.14 9.90 -4.91
N SER A 28 -2.25 10.10 -5.90
CA SER A 28 -2.61 10.44 -7.28
C SER A 28 -3.17 9.25 -8.07
N GLY A 29 -3.01 8.03 -7.56
CA GLY A 29 -3.33 6.77 -8.24
C GLY A 29 -2.15 6.21 -9.03
N GLU A 30 -1.06 6.97 -9.16
CA GLU A 30 0.22 6.44 -9.63
C GLU A 30 0.91 5.65 -8.51
N LEU A 31 1.97 4.91 -8.88
CA LEU A 31 2.78 4.17 -7.90
C LEU A 31 3.84 5.06 -7.23
N GLY A 32 4.10 6.26 -7.77
CA GLY A 32 4.93 7.30 -7.16
C GLY A 32 6.45 7.06 -7.16
N SER A 33 6.93 5.89 -7.56
CA SER A 33 8.37 5.62 -7.72
C SER A 33 8.64 4.44 -8.67
N SER A 34 9.83 4.46 -9.31
CA SER A 34 10.37 3.32 -10.08
C SER A 34 10.47 2.06 -9.24
N ASP A 35 10.88 2.19 -7.98
CA ASP A 35 11.06 1.08 -7.05
C ASP A 35 9.74 0.33 -6.84
N THR A 36 8.64 1.06 -6.62
CA THR A 36 7.31 0.49 -6.47
C THR A 36 6.80 -0.11 -7.79
N MET A 37 7.13 0.49 -8.94
CA MET A 37 6.81 -0.07 -10.26
C MET A 37 7.48 -1.43 -10.47
N HIS A 38 8.77 -1.56 -10.22
CA HIS A 38 9.48 -2.84 -10.35
C HIS A 38 8.94 -3.89 -9.36
N ARG A 39 8.61 -3.49 -8.14
CA ARG A 39 7.97 -4.40 -7.17
C ARG A 39 6.58 -4.85 -7.62
N LEU A 40 5.82 -4.01 -8.32
CA LEU A 40 4.54 -4.40 -8.92
C LEU A 40 4.79 -5.41 -10.07
N GLN A 41 5.79 -5.20 -10.90
CA GLN A 41 6.15 -6.17 -11.94
C GLN A 41 6.53 -7.54 -11.33
N VAL A 42 7.27 -7.55 -10.22
CA VAL A 42 7.55 -8.78 -9.47
C VAL A 42 6.26 -9.43 -8.98
N ALA A 43 5.32 -8.65 -8.42
CA ALA A 43 4.02 -9.18 -8.00
C ALA A 43 3.26 -9.81 -9.19
N HIS A 44 3.28 -9.15 -10.35
CA HIS A 44 2.64 -9.62 -11.57
C HIS A 44 3.25 -10.93 -12.08
N SER A 45 4.58 -11.06 -12.00
CA SER A 45 5.29 -12.28 -12.40
C SER A 45 4.97 -13.50 -11.53
N PHE A 46 4.44 -13.30 -10.31
CA PHE A 46 4.11 -14.42 -9.42
C PHE A 46 2.92 -15.24 -9.90
N TRP A 47 2.06 -14.68 -10.75
CA TRP A 47 0.82 -15.35 -11.20
C TRP A 47 0.62 -15.33 -12.71
N THR A 48 1.51 -14.67 -13.46
CA THR A 48 1.51 -14.63 -14.92
C THR A 48 2.75 -15.31 -15.49
N SER A 49 2.88 -15.33 -16.82
CA SER A 49 4.10 -15.77 -17.50
C SER A 49 5.08 -14.63 -17.77
N GLU A 50 4.79 -13.41 -17.30
CA GLU A 50 5.70 -12.28 -17.45
C GLU A 50 6.94 -12.43 -16.56
N PRO A 51 8.09 -11.90 -16.99
CA PRO A 51 9.30 -11.94 -16.17
C PRO A 51 9.21 -10.96 -15.00
N PRO A 52 9.87 -11.25 -13.86
CA PRO A 52 9.96 -10.32 -12.73
C PRO A 52 10.75 -9.04 -13.06
N VAL A 53 11.63 -9.11 -14.06
CA VAL A 53 12.40 -8.01 -14.63
C VAL A 53 12.50 -8.22 -16.13
N PHE A 54 12.20 -7.20 -16.92
CA PHE A 54 12.29 -7.29 -18.37
C PHE A 54 13.75 -7.26 -18.83
N PRO A 55 14.13 -8.03 -19.88
CA PRO A 55 15.51 -8.09 -20.35
C PRO A 55 16.12 -6.73 -20.72
N GLN A 56 15.29 -5.77 -21.15
CA GLN A 56 15.71 -4.43 -21.57
C GLN A 56 16.06 -3.52 -20.39
N GLU A 57 15.73 -3.91 -19.16
CA GLU A 57 16.04 -3.14 -17.96
C GLU A 57 17.46 -3.43 -17.44
N TYR A 58 18.15 -4.45 -17.97
CA TYR A 58 19.52 -4.81 -17.58
C TYR A 58 20.55 -4.13 -18.51
N PRO A 59 21.67 -3.58 -18.00
CA PRO A 59 22.21 -3.74 -16.64
C PRO A 59 21.73 -2.72 -15.59
N GLU A 60 20.86 -1.79 -15.97
CA GLU A 60 20.42 -0.69 -15.10
C GLU A 60 19.60 -1.17 -13.89
N PHE A 61 18.87 -2.28 -14.04
CA PHE A 61 18.03 -2.89 -13.02
C PHE A 61 18.05 -4.43 -13.07
N GLY A 62 18.10 -5.04 -11.89
CA GLY A 62 18.06 -6.49 -11.70
C GLY A 62 19.42 -7.18 -11.64
N LEU A 63 19.38 -8.44 -11.21
CA LEU A 63 20.56 -9.30 -10.99
C LEU A 63 20.30 -10.70 -11.58
N HIS A 64 21.36 -11.36 -12.05
CA HIS A 64 21.25 -12.74 -12.50
C HIS A 64 21.11 -13.67 -11.29
N GLY A 65 19.93 -14.29 -11.15
CA GLY A 65 19.64 -15.28 -10.14
C GLY A 65 19.97 -16.71 -10.58
N ARG A 66 19.38 -17.69 -9.88
CA ARG A 66 19.57 -19.11 -10.16
C ARG A 66 19.22 -19.45 -11.62
N GLY A 67 20.13 -20.13 -12.30
CA GLY A 67 19.96 -20.54 -13.71
C GLY A 67 20.06 -19.38 -14.71
N GLY A 68 20.69 -18.27 -14.34
CA GLY A 68 20.89 -17.11 -15.23
C GLY A 68 19.62 -16.31 -15.50
N LYS A 69 18.54 -16.53 -14.75
CA LYS A 69 17.31 -15.75 -14.89
C LYS A 69 17.47 -14.40 -14.22
N LEU A 70 17.06 -13.33 -14.90
CA LEU A 70 17.04 -11.99 -14.33
C LEU A 70 16.01 -11.90 -13.19
N GLN A 71 16.39 -11.31 -12.07
CA GLN A 71 15.58 -11.15 -10.86
C GLN A 71 15.67 -9.71 -10.37
N SER A 72 14.63 -9.25 -9.69
CA SER A 72 14.67 -7.97 -8.98
C SER A 72 15.64 -8.06 -7.80
N TRP A 73 16.40 -6.99 -7.53
CA TRP A 73 17.21 -6.90 -6.32
C TRP A 73 16.41 -6.51 -5.08
N TYR A 74 15.13 -6.16 -5.23
CA TYR A 74 14.24 -5.90 -4.11
C TYR A 74 13.75 -7.21 -3.49
N GLY A 75 13.47 -7.16 -2.18
CA GLY A 75 12.77 -8.24 -1.50
C GLY A 75 11.33 -8.40 -1.98
N MET A 76 10.76 -9.57 -1.73
CA MET A 76 9.39 -9.94 -2.11
C MET A 76 8.29 -9.30 -1.24
N GLY A 77 8.64 -8.54 -0.20
CA GLY A 77 7.73 -8.05 0.84
C GLY A 77 6.55 -7.23 0.30
N GLN A 78 6.83 -6.05 -0.25
CA GLN A 78 5.78 -5.22 -0.87
C GLN A 78 5.10 -5.92 -2.06
N SER A 79 5.83 -6.73 -2.84
CA SER A 79 5.24 -7.45 -3.99
C SER A 79 4.15 -8.44 -3.56
N LEU A 80 4.37 -9.19 -2.47
CA LEU A 80 3.34 -10.06 -1.90
C LEU A 80 2.11 -9.28 -1.42
N LEU A 81 2.32 -8.10 -0.84
CA LEU A 81 1.23 -7.23 -0.39
C LEU A 81 0.39 -6.70 -1.57
N MET A 82 1.02 -6.42 -2.71
CA MET A 82 0.33 -5.90 -3.90
C MET A 82 -0.38 -7.00 -4.70
N LEU A 83 0.04 -8.27 -4.60
CA LEU A 83 -0.44 -9.38 -5.40
C LEU A 83 -1.99 -9.49 -5.50
N PRO A 84 -2.77 -9.39 -4.40
CA PRO A 84 -4.23 -9.49 -4.52
C PRO A 84 -4.83 -8.34 -5.34
N ALA A 85 -4.34 -7.12 -5.15
CA ALA A 85 -4.81 -5.95 -5.87
C ALA A 85 -4.32 -5.93 -7.32
N ASP A 86 -3.14 -6.50 -7.60
CA ASP A 86 -2.60 -6.67 -8.95
C ASP A 86 -3.48 -7.60 -9.77
N ILE A 87 -3.82 -8.78 -9.24
CA ILE A 87 -4.73 -9.74 -9.88
C ILE A 87 -6.07 -9.06 -10.20
N VAL A 88 -6.70 -8.41 -9.22
CA VAL A 88 -7.98 -7.72 -9.39
C VAL A 88 -7.86 -6.58 -10.41
N GLY A 89 -6.80 -5.78 -10.32
CA GLY A 89 -6.49 -4.67 -11.22
C GLY A 89 -6.39 -5.13 -12.67
N THR A 90 -5.70 -6.24 -12.94
CA THR A 90 -5.57 -6.80 -14.30
C THR A 90 -6.91 -7.26 -14.88
N TYR A 91 -7.85 -7.76 -14.06
CA TYR A 91 -9.20 -8.07 -14.57
C TYR A 91 -10.04 -6.82 -14.78
N ILE A 92 -9.93 -5.82 -13.90
CA ILE A 92 -10.63 -4.54 -14.02
C ILE A 92 -10.19 -3.80 -15.28
N GLU A 93 -8.89 -3.75 -15.54
CA GLU A 93 -8.28 -3.16 -16.73
C GLU A 93 -8.89 -3.68 -18.04
N ARG A 94 -9.32 -4.95 -18.06
CA ARG A 94 -9.92 -5.61 -19.24
C ARG A 94 -11.42 -5.36 -19.39
N LEU A 95 -12.05 -4.62 -18.49
CA LEU A 95 -13.49 -4.35 -18.57
C LEU A 95 -13.81 -3.45 -19.78
N PRO A 96 -14.96 -3.64 -20.45
CA PRO A 96 -15.34 -2.86 -21.62
C PRO A 96 -15.41 -1.34 -21.40
N VAL A 97 -15.63 -0.90 -20.15
CA VAL A 97 -15.63 0.53 -19.80
C VAL A 97 -14.27 1.19 -20.03
N PHE A 98 -13.18 0.42 -19.95
CA PHE A 98 -11.83 0.89 -20.21
C PHE A 98 -11.35 0.62 -21.65
N ALA A 99 -12.16 0.02 -22.52
CA ALA A 99 -11.76 -0.33 -23.89
C ALA A 99 -11.37 0.87 -24.78
N ARG A 100 -11.67 2.10 -24.34
CA ARG A 100 -11.26 3.35 -25.01
C ARG A 100 -9.89 3.87 -24.58
N TYR A 101 -9.35 3.38 -23.47
CA TYR A 101 -7.92 3.51 -23.19
C TYR A 101 -7.16 2.59 -24.17
N ASN A 102 -5.86 2.79 -24.37
CA ASN A 102 -5.04 2.15 -25.42
C ASN A 102 -4.98 0.60 -25.33
N GLY A 103 -6.11 -0.10 -25.45
CA GLY A 103 -6.27 -1.49 -25.06
C GLY A 103 -6.29 -1.68 -23.54
N ASN A 104 -5.58 -2.71 -23.08
CA ASN A 104 -5.32 -2.96 -21.66
C ASN A 104 -4.24 -1.96 -21.20
N ASP A 105 -4.68 -0.79 -20.72
CA ASP A 105 -3.78 0.25 -20.21
C ASP A 105 -3.31 -0.10 -18.78
N PRO A 106 -2.00 -0.34 -18.58
CA PRO A 106 -1.46 -0.71 -17.27
C PRO A 106 -1.71 0.34 -16.18
N ALA A 107 -2.00 1.59 -16.55
CA ALA A 107 -2.35 2.64 -15.61
C ALA A 107 -3.61 2.29 -14.79
N VAL A 108 -4.59 1.60 -15.39
CA VAL A 108 -5.80 1.17 -14.68
C VAL A 108 -5.45 0.20 -13.56
N ARG A 109 -4.60 -0.79 -13.86
CA ARG A 109 -4.08 -1.73 -12.87
C ARG A 109 -3.30 -1.00 -11.78
N SER A 110 -2.42 -0.08 -12.15
CA SER A 110 -1.65 0.73 -11.19
C SER A 110 -2.53 1.53 -10.24
N ILE A 111 -3.63 2.13 -10.73
CA ILE A 111 -4.60 2.86 -9.91
C ILE A 111 -5.26 1.93 -8.89
N VAL A 112 -5.72 0.76 -9.32
CA VAL A 112 -6.35 -0.22 -8.42
C VAL A 112 -5.36 -0.65 -7.34
N VAL A 113 -4.14 -1.02 -7.71
CA VAL A 113 -3.10 -1.44 -6.76
C VAL A 113 -2.77 -0.30 -5.79
N SER A 114 -2.51 0.90 -6.31
CA SER A 114 -2.11 2.06 -5.51
C SER A 114 -3.16 2.38 -4.45
N TYR A 115 -4.43 2.54 -4.85
CA TYR A 115 -5.48 2.83 -3.87
C TYR A 115 -5.74 1.67 -2.91
N CYS A 116 -5.87 0.43 -3.40
CA CYS A 116 -6.19 -0.70 -2.52
C CYS A 116 -5.09 -0.96 -1.49
N THR A 117 -3.83 -1.06 -1.92
CA THR A 117 -2.72 -1.39 -1.04
C THR A 117 -2.40 -0.24 -0.10
N ASN A 118 -2.32 0.99 -0.59
CA ASN A 118 -1.91 2.14 0.22
C ASN A 118 -2.96 2.51 1.28
N ILE A 119 -4.25 2.50 0.93
CA ILE A 119 -5.35 2.74 1.89
C ILE A 119 -5.33 1.68 2.97
N LEU A 120 -5.20 0.40 2.59
CA LEU A 120 -5.14 -0.70 3.55
C LEU A 120 -3.98 -0.52 4.54
N VAL A 121 -2.77 -0.24 4.05
CA VAL A 121 -1.58 -0.03 4.89
C VAL A 121 -1.78 1.14 5.85
N ASN A 122 -2.29 2.29 5.37
CA ASN A 122 -2.51 3.47 6.21
C ASN A 122 -3.56 3.22 7.30
N VAL A 123 -4.68 2.57 6.96
CA VAL A 123 -5.73 2.23 7.93
C VAL A 123 -5.19 1.29 9.00
N LEU A 124 -4.53 0.20 8.60
CA LEU A 124 -3.96 -0.75 9.55
C LEU A 124 -2.88 -0.09 10.42
N THR A 125 -2.08 0.81 9.84
CA THR A 125 -1.05 1.56 10.57
C THR A 125 -1.68 2.46 11.64
N ALA A 126 -2.72 3.21 11.28
CA ALA A 126 -3.43 4.08 12.22
C ALA A 126 -4.05 3.28 13.37
N LEU A 127 -4.67 2.13 13.07
CA LEU A 127 -5.29 1.26 14.06
C LEU A 127 -4.26 0.63 15.01
N ILE A 128 -3.14 0.12 14.48
CA ILE A 128 -2.11 -0.49 15.31
C ILE A 128 -1.34 0.55 16.12
N ALA A 129 -1.06 1.72 15.55
CA ALA A 129 -0.41 2.83 16.26
C ALA A 129 -1.29 3.32 17.42
N PHE A 130 -2.60 3.44 17.19
CA PHE A 130 -3.55 3.78 18.26
C PHE A 130 -3.51 2.73 19.38
N ARG A 131 -3.62 1.45 19.03
CA ARG A 131 -3.55 0.34 19.99
C ARG A 131 -2.24 0.37 20.78
N PHE A 132 -1.12 0.54 20.10
CA PHE A 132 0.20 0.56 20.72
C PHE A 132 0.34 1.72 21.71
N LEU A 133 -0.06 2.94 21.33
CA LEU A 133 -0.08 4.09 22.24
C LEU A 133 -0.98 3.84 23.46
N ARG A 134 -2.12 3.16 23.28
CA ARG A 134 -2.98 2.78 24.40
C ARG A 134 -2.33 1.74 25.32
N GLN A 135 -1.55 0.79 24.78
CA GLN A 135 -0.78 -0.18 25.58
C GLN A 135 0.33 0.50 26.39
N LEU A 136 0.92 1.57 25.87
CA LEU A 136 1.90 2.40 26.60
C LEU A 136 1.27 3.31 27.67
N GLY A 137 -0.04 3.26 27.88
CA GLY A 137 -0.74 4.02 28.93
C GLY A 137 -1.17 5.43 28.54
N PHE A 138 -0.97 5.88 27.30
CA PHE A 138 -1.44 7.19 26.86
C PHE A 138 -2.96 7.27 26.88
N SER A 139 -3.53 8.38 27.35
CA SER A 139 -4.99 8.59 27.32
C SER A 139 -5.53 8.61 25.88
N PRO A 140 -6.84 8.35 25.65
CA PRO A 140 -7.38 8.24 24.29
C PRO A 140 -7.13 9.48 23.44
N LYS A 141 -7.22 10.68 24.03
CA LYS A 141 -6.97 11.95 23.32
C LYS A 141 -5.52 12.08 22.85
N HIS A 142 -4.57 11.73 23.70
CA HIS A 142 -3.14 11.75 23.34
C HIS A 142 -2.81 10.69 22.28
N ALA A 143 -3.41 9.50 22.38
CA ALA A 143 -3.23 8.45 21.38
C ALA A 143 -3.80 8.88 20.00
N ILE A 144 -4.99 9.48 19.96
CA ILE A 144 -5.56 10.03 18.72
C ILE A 144 -4.64 11.11 18.13
N ALA A 145 -4.21 12.07 18.94
CA ALA A 145 -3.32 13.15 18.49
C ALA A 145 -1.99 12.59 17.95
N GLY A 146 -1.41 11.59 18.62
CA GLY A 146 -0.18 10.93 18.19
C GLY A 146 -0.34 10.20 16.85
N VAL A 147 -1.47 9.51 16.63
CA VAL A 147 -1.76 8.87 15.33
C VAL A 147 -1.94 9.90 14.23
N LEU A 148 -2.69 10.99 14.49
CA LEU A 148 -2.86 12.06 13.50
C LEU A 148 -1.52 12.74 13.18
N ALA A 149 -0.68 12.97 14.18
CA ALA A 149 0.66 13.50 13.98
C ALA A 149 1.53 12.54 13.15
N LEU A 150 1.48 11.23 13.41
CA LEU A 150 2.16 10.23 12.59
C LEU A 150 1.70 10.34 11.13
N LEU A 151 0.38 10.33 10.88
CA LEU A 151 -0.18 10.29 9.53
C LEU A 151 0.11 11.56 8.72
N PHE A 152 0.09 12.74 9.34
CA PHE A 152 0.10 14.02 8.62
C PHE A 152 1.33 14.90 8.89
N CYS A 153 2.06 14.67 9.97
CA CYS A 153 3.18 15.52 10.39
C CYS A 153 4.53 14.78 10.37
N THR A 154 4.60 13.62 9.71
CA THR A 154 5.85 12.87 9.52
C THR A 154 6.04 12.45 8.07
N THR A 155 7.17 11.82 7.78
CA THR A 155 7.46 11.21 6.48
C THR A 155 6.48 10.11 6.08
N HIS A 156 5.66 9.60 7.01
CA HIS A 156 4.57 8.67 6.67
C HIS A 156 3.65 9.25 5.59
N LEU A 157 3.34 10.55 5.65
CA LEU A 157 2.52 11.23 4.64
C LEU A 157 3.17 11.16 3.25
N HIS A 158 4.47 11.47 3.18
CA HIS A 158 5.22 11.42 1.93
C HIS A 158 5.25 10.01 1.34
N TYR A 159 5.45 9.00 2.18
CA TYR A 159 5.41 7.60 1.77
C TYR A 159 4.01 7.12 1.37
N THR A 160 2.96 7.74 1.93
CA THR A 160 1.58 7.52 1.50
C THR A 160 1.32 8.15 0.14
N GLN A 161 1.89 9.32 -0.16
CA GLN A 161 1.77 9.92 -1.49
C GLN A 161 2.45 9.08 -2.58
N ASN A 162 3.58 8.44 -2.26
CA ASN A 162 4.41 7.72 -3.24
C ASN A 162 4.41 6.18 -3.08
N MET A 163 3.42 5.62 -2.38
CA MET A 163 3.29 4.19 -2.04
C MET A 163 4.63 3.45 -1.82
N MET A 164 5.43 3.93 -0.86
CA MET A 164 6.73 3.33 -0.55
C MET A 164 6.62 2.15 0.43
N GLU A 165 7.47 1.12 0.27
CA GLU A 165 7.54 -0.05 1.18
C GLU A 165 7.77 0.34 2.65
N ASN A 166 8.38 1.50 2.91
CA ASN A 166 8.63 2.02 4.25
C ASN A 166 7.37 2.08 5.13
N ASN A 167 6.20 2.41 4.56
CA ASN A 167 4.95 2.42 5.32
C ASN A 167 4.49 1.01 5.70
N TYR A 168 4.73 0.03 4.82
CA TYR A 168 4.47 -1.37 5.13
C TYR A 168 5.43 -1.91 6.20
N ILE A 169 6.72 -1.55 6.14
CA ILE A 169 7.69 -1.90 7.17
C ILE A 169 7.27 -1.32 8.52
N MET A 170 6.92 -0.03 8.57
CA MET A 170 6.45 0.62 9.79
C MET A 170 5.22 -0.10 10.37
N LEU A 171 4.24 -0.44 9.54
CA LEU A 171 3.07 -1.22 9.95
C LEU A 171 3.49 -2.53 10.62
N LEU A 172 4.31 -3.35 9.96
CA LEU A 172 4.74 -4.64 10.50
C LEU A 172 5.56 -4.49 11.78
N THR A 173 6.41 -3.47 11.88
CA THR A 173 7.17 -3.16 13.09
C THR A 173 6.26 -2.84 14.27
N LEU A 174 5.25 -1.98 14.07
CA LEU A 174 4.28 -1.64 15.11
C LEU A 174 3.39 -2.83 15.49
N VAL A 175 3.01 -3.66 14.53
CA VAL A 175 2.30 -4.94 14.79
C VAL A 175 3.17 -5.83 15.67
N GLY A 176 4.45 -6.01 15.32
CA GLY A 176 5.40 -6.77 16.12
C GLY A 176 5.45 -6.29 17.57
N PHE A 177 5.65 -4.99 17.80
CA PHE A 177 5.70 -4.45 19.16
C PHE A 177 4.37 -4.48 19.92
N SER A 178 3.24 -4.42 19.22
CA SER A 178 1.91 -4.41 19.87
C SER A 178 1.40 -5.80 20.27
N PHE A 179 1.93 -6.86 19.65
CA PHE A 179 1.51 -8.25 19.88
C PHE A 179 2.58 -9.17 20.50
N GLN A 180 3.78 -8.64 20.78
CA GLN A 180 4.73 -9.25 21.73
C GLN A 180 4.18 -9.17 23.15
#